data_AF-A0A8C0CBI3-F1
#
_entry.id   AF-A0A8C0CBI3-F1
#
_cell.length_a   1.000
_cell.length_b   1.000
_cell.length_c   1.000
_cell.angle_alpha   90.00
_cell.angle_beta   90.00
_cell.angle_gamma   90.00
#
_symmetry.space_group_name_H-M   'P 1'
#
loop_
_entity.id
_entity.type
_entity.pdbx_description
1 polymer ?
#
loop_
_entity_poly.entity_id
_entity_poly.type
_entity_poly.pdbx_seq_one_letter_code
_entity_poly.pdbx_strand_id
1 'polypeptide(L)'
;MSTQRLRNEDYRDYSSTDVSPEESPSEGLNNFSSSGSYQRFGESNGTTWFQTLIHLLKSNIGTGLLGLPLAVRNAGILMGPLSLLVIGLVAVHCMGILVKCAHHFCHRLNKPFVDYGDTVMYGLEASPISWLRNNARWGRHTVDFFLIVTQLGFCCVYFVFLADNFKQVIEAANGTTTNCHNNETVILMPTMDSRLYMLAFLPFLVLLVFVRNLRALSIFSLLANITMVVSLVMIYQFIVQVLR
;
A
#
# COMPACT_ATOMS: atom_id res chain seq x y z
N MET A 1 -40.23 -9.13 -36.60
CA MET A 1 -38.81 -9.37 -36.26
C MET A 1 -38.63 -9.17 -34.75
N SER A 2 -39.21 -10.05 -33.93
CA SER A 2 -38.58 -11.27 -33.37
C SER A 2 -37.51 -10.99 -32.30
N THR A 3 -37.94 -10.41 -31.18
CA THR A 3 -37.24 -10.47 -29.90
C THR A 3 -37.64 -11.76 -29.17
N GLN A 4 -36.82 -12.80 -29.32
CA GLN A 4 -37.01 -14.09 -28.67
C GLN A 4 -36.08 -14.21 -27.47
N ARG A 5 -36.70 -14.47 -26.31
CA ARG A 5 -36.16 -14.89 -25.01
C ARG A 5 -34.89 -15.75 -25.09
N LEU A 6 -33.97 -15.53 -24.16
CA LEU A 6 -33.41 -16.61 -23.34
C LEU A 6 -33.29 -16.15 -21.88
N ARG A 7 -34.13 -16.77 -21.06
CA ARG A 7 -34.10 -16.87 -19.59
C ARG A 7 -33.44 -18.22 -19.27
N ASN A 8 -32.82 -18.31 -18.09
CA ASN A 8 -32.30 -19.49 -17.35
C ASN A 8 -30.77 -19.59 -17.31
N GLU A 9 -30.19 -19.36 -16.12
CA GLU A 9 -29.84 -20.39 -15.11
C GLU A 9 -28.60 -21.17 -15.55
N ASP A 10 -27.44 -20.78 -15.02
CA ASP A 10 -26.55 -21.73 -14.34
C ASP A 10 -25.50 -20.95 -13.54
N TYR A 11 -25.75 -20.87 -12.24
CA TYR A 11 -24.83 -20.38 -11.23
C TYR A 11 -24.38 -21.62 -10.46
N ARG A 12 -23.38 -22.34 -10.98
CA ARG A 12 -22.71 -23.43 -10.25
C ARG A 12 -21.22 -23.52 -10.59
N ASP A 13 -20.45 -23.59 -9.52
CA ASP A 13 -19.24 -24.38 -9.32
C ASP A 13 -18.31 -24.56 -10.51
N TYR A 14 -17.18 -23.84 -10.49
CA TYR A 14 -15.99 -24.26 -11.22
C TYR A 14 -14.85 -24.53 -10.24
N SER A 15 -14.87 -25.76 -9.72
CA SER A 15 -13.74 -26.45 -9.12
C SER A 15 -12.87 -26.97 -10.27
N SER A 16 -11.71 -26.36 -10.50
CA SER A 16 -10.74 -26.88 -11.48
C SER A 16 -9.59 -27.59 -10.77
N THR A 17 -9.78 -28.87 -10.54
CA THR A 17 -8.72 -29.88 -10.65
C THR A 17 -8.83 -30.45 -12.05
N ASP A 18 -7.81 -30.26 -12.89
CA ASP A 18 -7.34 -31.28 -13.83
C ASP A 18 -5.98 -30.90 -14.41
N VAL A 19 -5.20 -31.95 -14.71
CA VAL A 19 -3.73 -32.03 -14.76
C VAL A 19 -3.27 -32.46 -16.17
N SER A 20 -2.01 -32.11 -16.50
CA SER A 20 -1.07 -32.72 -17.47
C SER A 20 -1.01 -32.25 -18.93
N PRO A 21 0.12 -32.46 -19.66
CA PRO A 21 1.51 -32.73 -19.23
C PRO A 21 2.61 -31.90 -19.96
N GLU A 22 3.84 -32.06 -19.46
CA GLU A 22 5.12 -31.42 -19.77
C GLU A 22 5.69 -31.71 -21.18
N GLU A 23 6.41 -30.73 -21.75
CA GLU A 23 7.54 -30.96 -22.67
C GLU A 23 8.54 -29.79 -22.59
N SER A 24 9.83 -30.10 -22.47
CA SER A 24 10.98 -29.18 -22.50
C SER A 24 12.21 -29.97 -23.01
N PRO A 25 13.36 -29.36 -23.33
CA PRO A 25 13.62 -28.05 -23.95
C PRO A 25 14.64 -28.13 -25.13
N SER A 26 14.82 -27.05 -25.89
CA SER A 26 16.09 -26.81 -26.60
C SER A 26 16.42 -25.31 -26.70
N GLU A 27 17.70 -25.02 -26.42
CA GLU A 27 18.29 -23.71 -26.22
C GLU A 27 18.53 -22.92 -27.52
N GLY A 28 18.44 -21.59 -27.45
CA GLY A 28 18.80 -20.68 -28.53
C GLY A 28 18.66 -19.21 -28.13
N LEU A 29 19.70 -18.67 -27.49
CA LEU A 29 19.85 -17.29 -27.00
C LEU A 29 19.94 -16.27 -28.16
N ASN A 30 19.13 -15.20 -28.14
CA ASN A 30 19.56 -13.81 -28.32
C ASN A 30 18.43 -12.78 -28.00
N ASN A 31 18.78 -11.86 -27.10
CA ASN A 31 17.96 -10.81 -26.49
C ASN A 31 17.47 -9.75 -27.50
N PHE A 32 16.22 -9.27 -27.36
CA PHE A 32 15.88 -7.84 -27.11
C PHE A 32 14.35 -7.62 -27.07
N SER A 33 13.76 -7.74 -25.88
CA SER A 33 12.63 -6.93 -25.39
C SER A 33 12.21 -7.53 -24.05
N SER A 34 12.82 -7.04 -22.97
CA SER A 34 12.36 -7.37 -21.62
C SER A 34 11.01 -6.67 -21.40
N SER A 35 9.95 -7.24 -21.97
CA SER A 35 8.63 -7.16 -21.37
C SER A 35 8.79 -7.84 -20.02
N GLY A 36 8.72 -7.04 -18.95
CA GLY A 36 8.73 -7.57 -17.59
C GLY A 36 7.61 -8.60 -17.48
N SER A 37 7.98 -9.88 -17.53
CA SER A 37 7.10 -10.99 -17.25
C SER A 37 6.65 -10.83 -15.80
N TYR A 38 5.50 -10.21 -15.61
CA TYR A 38 4.79 -10.25 -14.35
C TYR A 38 4.36 -11.71 -14.17
N GLN A 39 5.19 -12.46 -13.49
CA GLN A 39 4.88 -13.79 -13.04
C GLN A 39 3.66 -13.66 -12.14
N ARG A 40 2.53 -14.18 -12.61
CA ARG A 40 1.29 -14.28 -11.83
C ARG A 40 1.68 -15.04 -10.56
N PHE A 41 1.67 -14.38 -9.42
CA PHE A 41 1.88 -14.99 -8.11
C PHE A 41 0.78 -16.05 -7.95
N GLY A 42 1.05 -17.30 -8.31
CA GLY A 42 -0.02 -18.31 -8.42
C GLY A 42 0.27 -19.60 -9.19
N GLU A 43 1.43 -19.79 -9.80
CA GLU A 43 1.82 -21.05 -10.45
C GLU A 43 3.14 -21.48 -9.77
N SER A 44 3.18 -22.33 -8.74
CA SER A 44 2.67 -23.70 -8.60
C SER A 44 2.36 -24.10 -7.14
N ASN A 45 2.13 -23.12 -6.25
CA ASN A 45 1.64 -23.33 -4.88
C ASN A 45 0.86 -22.08 -4.49
N GLY A 46 -0.45 -22.09 -4.72
CA GLY A 46 -1.31 -20.94 -4.44
C GLY A 46 -1.12 -20.44 -3.02
N THR A 47 -0.74 -19.17 -2.87
CA THR A 47 -0.63 -18.53 -1.56
C THR A 47 -1.94 -18.73 -0.82
N THR A 48 -1.90 -19.33 0.36
CA THR A 48 -3.10 -19.59 1.16
C THR A 48 -3.84 -18.26 1.38
N TRP A 49 -5.17 -18.25 1.46
CA TRP A 49 -5.95 -17.03 1.75
C TRP A 49 -5.37 -16.21 2.91
N PHE A 50 -4.84 -16.92 3.91
CA PHE A 50 -4.15 -16.34 5.05
C PHE A 50 -2.82 -15.67 4.71
N GLN A 51 -2.01 -16.24 3.82
CA GLN A 51 -0.79 -15.60 3.32
C GLN A 51 -1.12 -14.31 2.55
N THR A 52 -2.12 -14.36 1.66
CA THR A 52 -2.60 -13.16 0.94
C THR A 52 -3.08 -12.09 1.93
N LEU A 53 -3.85 -12.48 2.94
CA LEU A 53 -4.31 -11.57 3.99
C LEU A 53 -3.15 -10.95 4.77
N ILE A 54 -2.13 -11.74 5.15
CA ILE A 54 -0.92 -11.24 5.81
C ILE A 54 -0.17 -10.26 4.91
N HIS A 55 -0.01 -10.57 3.63
CA HIS A 55 0.65 -9.68 2.69
C HIS A 55 -0.10 -8.36 2.51
N LEU A 56 -1.44 -8.41 2.43
CA LEU A 56 -2.28 -7.22 2.37
C LEU A 56 -2.23 -6.41 3.66
N LEU A 57 -2.32 -7.05 4.82
CA LEU A 57 -2.22 -6.38 6.14
C LEU A 57 -0.86 -5.72 6.30
N LYS A 58 0.21 -6.44 5.98
CA LYS A 58 1.59 -5.93 5.99
C LYS A 58 1.76 -4.73 5.07
N SER A 59 1.11 -4.74 3.90
CA SER A 59 1.15 -3.60 2.97
C SER A 59 0.33 -2.39 3.43
N ASN A 60 -0.70 -2.58 4.27
CA ASN A 60 -1.57 -1.50 4.74
C ASN A 60 -1.14 -0.94 6.11
N ILE A 61 -0.39 -1.71 6.89
CA ILE A 61 0.14 -1.28 8.19
C ILE A 61 1.36 -0.38 7.94
N GLY A 62 1.16 0.93 8.08
CA GLY A 62 2.21 1.95 7.96
C GLY A 62 2.36 2.81 9.21
N THR A 63 3.16 3.88 9.13
CA THR A 63 3.37 4.84 10.24
C THR A 63 2.08 5.54 10.69
N GLY A 64 1.03 5.53 9.85
CA GLY A 64 -0.30 6.00 10.21
C GLY A 64 -0.87 5.32 11.47
N LEU A 65 -0.50 4.06 11.73
CA LEU A 65 -0.89 3.33 12.94
C LEU A 65 -0.40 4.02 14.22
N LEU A 66 0.76 4.67 14.18
CA LEU A 66 1.31 5.41 15.32
C LEU A 66 0.61 6.76 15.54
N GLY A 67 -0.06 7.29 14.52
CA GLY A 67 -0.92 8.47 14.61
C GLY A 67 -2.36 8.17 15.03
N LEU A 68 -2.83 6.92 14.91
CA LEU A 68 -4.20 6.52 15.27
C LEU A 68 -4.56 6.79 16.73
N PRO A 69 -3.70 6.55 17.75
CA PRO A 69 -4.04 6.85 19.14
C PRO A 69 -4.33 8.33 19.37
N LEU A 70 -3.60 9.23 18.71
CA LEU A 70 -3.84 10.67 18.77
C LEU A 70 -5.17 11.05 18.12
N ALA A 71 -5.49 10.43 16.98
CA ALA A 71 -6.78 10.61 16.31
C ALA A 71 -7.94 10.15 17.21
N VAL A 72 -7.83 8.97 17.83
CA VAL A 72 -8.84 8.44 18.77
C VAL A 72 -8.96 9.32 20.01
N ARG A 73 -7.83 9.81 20.55
CA ARG A 73 -7.83 10.74 21.68
C ARG A 73 -8.61 12.02 21.37
N ASN A 74 -8.47 12.56 20.15
CA ASN A 74 -9.18 13.77 19.73
C ASN A 74 -10.65 13.52 19.35
N ALA A 75 -10.97 12.35 18.81
CA ALA A 75 -12.35 11.95 18.48
C ALA A 75 -13.16 11.49 19.70
N GLY A 76 -12.49 11.12 20.79
CA GLY A 76 -13.10 10.57 22.00
C GLY A 76 -13.05 9.05 22.04
N ILE A 77 -13.01 8.48 23.25
CA ILE A 77 -12.78 7.04 23.45
C ILE A 77 -13.89 6.14 22.88
N LEU A 78 -15.12 6.66 22.76
CA LEU A 78 -16.27 5.94 22.19
C LEU A 78 -16.41 6.19 20.67
N MET A 79 -16.37 7.45 20.25
CA MET A 79 -16.55 7.84 18.85
C MET A 79 -15.32 7.54 17.97
N GLY A 80 -14.10 7.54 18.53
CA GLY A 80 -12.88 7.22 17.81
C GLY A 80 -12.86 5.79 17.26
N PRO A 81 -12.94 4.74 18.10
CA PRO A 81 -12.97 3.37 17.61
C PRO A 81 -14.20 3.06 16.75
N LEU A 82 -15.36 3.63 17.09
CA LEU A 82 -16.59 3.45 16.30
C LEU A 82 -16.44 4.02 14.89
N SER A 83 -15.91 5.24 14.73
CA SER A 83 -15.69 5.85 13.42
C SER A 83 -14.61 5.13 12.61
N LEU A 84 -13.52 4.69 13.25
CA LEU A 84 -12.50 3.87 12.58
C LEU A 84 -13.08 2.54 12.08
N LEU A 85 -13.95 1.88 12.85
CA LEU A 85 -14.62 0.65 12.44
C LEU A 85 -15.53 0.88 11.23
N VAL A 86 -16.36 1.94 11.26
CA VAL A 86 -17.27 2.28 10.16
C VAL A 86 -16.50 2.60 8.87
N ILE A 87 -15.47 3.44 8.95
CA ILE A 87 -14.63 3.79 7.79
C ILE A 87 -13.92 2.54 7.25
N GLY A 88 -13.41 1.67 8.14
CA GLY A 88 -12.79 0.40 7.75
C GLY A 88 -13.75 -0.53 6.99
N LEU A 89 -14.98 -0.70 7.48
CA LEU A 89 -16.00 -1.51 6.81
C LEU A 89 -16.36 -0.96 5.43
N VAL A 90 -16.56 0.37 5.33
CA VAL A 90 -16.85 1.04 4.05
C VAL A 90 -15.69 0.88 3.07
N ALA A 91 -14.45 1.04 3.53
CA ALA A 91 -13.26 0.89 2.70
C ALA A 91 -13.11 -0.55 2.16
N VAL A 92 -13.30 -1.57 3.02
CA VAL A 92 -13.26 -2.98 2.62
C VAL A 92 -14.37 -3.30 1.62
N HIS A 93 -15.58 -2.81 1.84
CA HIS A 93 -16.69 -2.98 0.91
C HIS A 93 -16.39 -2.35 -0.46
N CYS A 94 -15.84 -1.13 -0.46
CA CYS A 94 -15.44 -0.42 -1.68
C CYS A 94 -14.35 -1.18 -2.45
N MET A 95 -13.28 -1.62 -1.78
CA MET A 95 -12.23 -2.44 -2.37
C MET A 95 -12.79 -3.75 -2.95
N GLY A 96 -13.72 -4.39 -2.25
CA GLY A 96 -14.36 -5.62 -2.72
C GLY A 96 -15.14 -5.44 -4.02
N ILE A 97 -15.88 -4.34 -4.16
CA ILE A 97 -16.58 -4.00 -5.42
C ILE A 97 -15.56 -3.75 -6.53
N LEU A 98 -14.53 -2.96 -6.25
CA LEU A 98 -13.53 -2.58 -7.23
C LEU A 98 -12.75 -3.79 -7.77
N VAL A 99 -12.35 -4.73 -6.90
CA VAL A 99 -11.69 -5.97 -7.28
C VAL A 99 -12.61 -6.86 -8.12
N LYS A 100 -13.89 -6.97 -7.76
CA LYS A 100 -14.87 -7.74 -8.55
C LYS A 100 -15.04 -7.16 -9.95
N CYS A 101 -15.13 -5.83 -10.07
CA CYS A 101 -15.19 -5.14 -11.35
C CYS A 101 -13.93 -5.37 -12.18
N ALA A 102 -12.73 -5.19 -11.59
CA ALA A 102 -11.46 -5.41 -12.27
C ALA A 102 -11.35 -6.85 -12.80
N HIS A 103 -11.69 -7.85 -11.97
CA HIS A 103 -11.67 -9.25 -12.37
C HIS A 103 -12.66 -9.56 -13.51
N HIS A 104 -13.86 -8.99 -13.44
CA HIS A 104 -14.85 -9.11 -14.51
C HIS A 104 -14.31 -8.58 -15.84
N PHE A 105 -13.64 -7.42 -15.83
CA PHE A 105 -13.04 -6.84 -17.05
C PHE A 105 -11.80 -7.57 -17.53
N CYS A 106 -10.94 -8.09 -16.64
CA CYS A 106 -9.83 -8.96 -17.02
C CYS A 106 -10.32 -10.17 -17.81
N HIS A 107 -11.40 -10.83 -17.34
CA HIS A 107 -11.99 -11.98 -18.00
C HIS A 107 -12.66 -11.60 -19.34
N ARG A 108 -13.40 -10.49 -19.38
CA ARG A 108 -14.09 -10.03 -20.60
C ARG A 108 -13.14 -9.57 -21.70
N LEU A 109 -12.06 -8.87 -21.35
CA LEU A 109 -11.10 -8.29 -22.30
C LEU A 109 -9.92 -9.22 -22.60
N ASN A 110 -9.89 -10.42 -22.01
CA ASN A 110 -8.80 -11.38 -22.11
C ASN A 110 -7.43 -10.75 -21.77
N LYS A 111 -7.41 -9.86 -20.76
CA LYS A 111 -6.19 -9.19 -20.28
C LYS A 111 -5.76 -9.80 -18.94
N PRO A 112 -4.46 -10.05 -18.74
CA PRO A 112 -3.95 -10.64 -17.50
C PRO A 112 -4.14 -9.71 -16.29
N PHE A 113 -4.13 -8.39 -16.52
CA PHE A 113 -4.41 -7.36 -15.52
C PHE A 113 -5.06 -6.13 -16.15
N VAL A 114 -5.83 -5.39 -15.35
CA VAL A 114 -6.44 -4.11 -15.71
C VAL A 114 -6.08 -3.12 -14.60
N ASP A 115 -5.57 -1.95 -14.98
CA ASP A 115 -5.18 -0.90 -14.03
C ASP A 115 -6.41 -0.23 -13.39
N TYR A 116 -6.24 0.51 -12.30
CA TYR A 116 -7.34 1.17 -11.59
C TYR A 116 -8.07 2.18 -12.49
N GLY A 117 -7.33 3.05 -13.19
CA GLY A 117 -7.91 4.01 -14.13
C GLY A 117 -8.63 3.32 -15.30
N ASP A 118 -8.08 2.22 -15.80
CA ASP A 118 -8.70 1.42 -16.85
C ASP A 118 -9.97 0.69 -16.37
N THR A 119 -9.95 0.16 -15.16
CA THR A 119 -11.12 -0.50 -14.54
C THR A 119 -12.29 0.47 -14.45
N VAL A 120 -12.03 1.72 -14.05
CA VAL A 120 -13.05 2.76 -13.99
C VAL A 120 -13.48 3.18 -15.39
N MET A 121 -12.57 3.34 -16.34
CA MET A 121 -12.92 3.65 -17.73
C MET A 121 -13.90 2.62 -18.31
N TYR A 122 -13.57 1.33 -18.25
CA TYR A 122 -14.45 0.27 -18.76
C TYR A 122 -15.75 0.17 -17.95
N GLY A 123 -15.71 0.42 -16.64
CA GLY A 123 -16.89 0.52 -15.79
C GLY A 123 -17.84 1.65 -16.21
N LEU A 124 -17.29 2.82 -16.56
CA LEU A 124 -18.05 3.96 -17.04
C LEU A 124 -18.57 3.77 -18.47
N GLU A 125 -17.81 3.11 -19.34
CA GLU A 125 -18.25 2.75 -20.70
C GLU A 125 -19.42 1.77 -20.70
N ALA A 126 -19.42 0.82 -19.76
CA ALA A 126 -20.51 -0.14 -19.56
C ALA A 126 -21.76 0.48 -18.88
N SER A 127 -21.69 1.74 -18.47
CA SER A 127 -22.79 2.40 -17.76
C SER A 127 -23.96 2.75 -18.70
N PRO A 128 -25.23 2.58 -18.27
CA PRO A 128 -26.40 2.94 -19.07
C PRO A 128 -26.50 4.46 -19.31
N ILE A 129 -25.82 5.27 -18.49
CA ILE A 129 -25.87 6.73 -18.53
C ILE A 129 -25.00 7.24 -19.70
N SER A 130 -25.62 7.88 -20.68
CA SER A 130 -24.97 8.39 -21.90
C SER A 130 -23.87 9.42 -21.62
N TRP A 131 -24.07 10.30 -20.63
CA TRP A 131 -23.07 11.30 -20.24
C TRP A 131 -21.80 10.67 -19.66
N LEU A 132 -21.96 9.64 -18.83
CA LEU A 132 -20.86 8.93 -18.17
C LEU A 132 -20.04 8.11 -19.17
N ARG A 133 -20.74 7.44 -20.11
CA ARG A 133 -20.12 6.69 -21.20
C ARG A 133 -19.32 7.60 -22.13
N ASN A 134 -19.86 8.77 -22.49
CA ASN A 134 -19.16 9.71 -23.38
C ASN A 134 -17.91 10.32 -22.71
N ASN A 135 -17.93 10.45 -21.38
CA ASN A 135 -16.83 11.01 -20.59
C ASN A 135 -15.98 9.95 -19.86
N ALA A 136 -16.05 8.67 -20.26
CA ALA A 136 -15.36 7.59 -19.53
C ALA A 136 -13.84 7.80 -19.43
N ARG A 137 -13.22 8.38 -20.47
CA ARG A 137 -11.78 8.73 -20.47
C ARG A 137 -11.42 9.77 -19.41
N TRP A 138 -12.32 10.71 -19.11
CA TRP A 138 -12.14 11.65 -18.00
C TRP A 138 -12.14 10.94 -16.65
N GLY A 139 -12.95 9.88 -16.50
CA GLY A 139 -12.96 9.04 -15.30
C GLY A 139 -11.60 8.40 -15.02
N ARG A 140 -10.94 7.86 -16.06
CA ARG A 140 -9.57 7.34 -15.94
C ARG A 140 -8.61 8.39 -15.40
N HIS A 141 -8.52 9.55 -16.06
CA HIS A 141 -7.60 10.61 -15.64
C HIS A 141 -7.89 11.13 -14.22
N THR A 142 -9.17 11.20 -13.85
CA THR A 142 -9.58 11.61 -12.51
C THR A 142 -9.07 10.62 -11.45
N VAL A 143 -9.24 9.31 -11.68
CA VAL A 143 -8.77 8.27 -10.76
C VAL A 143 -7.25 8.23 -10.69
N ASP A 144 -6.57 8.27 -11.83
CA ASP A 144 -5.11 8.27 -11.90
C ASP A 144 -4.54 9.49 -11.14
N PHE A 145 -5.16 10.67 -11.30
CA PHE A 145 -4.80 11.87 -10.56
C PHE A 145 -5.00 11.71 -9.04
N PHE A 146 -6.15 11.20 -8.60
CA PHE A 146 -6.40 10.97 -7.18
C PHE A 146 -5.43 9.95 -6.57
N LEU A 147 -5.06 8.90 -7.30
CA LEU A 147 -4.07 7.91 -6.86
C LEU A 147 -2.69 8.54 -6.70
N ILE A 148 -2.28 9.40 -7.64
CA ILE A 148 -1.00 10.14 -7.54
C ILE A 148 -1.02 11.07 -6.33
N VAL A 149 -2.08 11.86 -6.15
CA VAL A 149 -2.23 12.77 -5.00
C VAL A 149 -2.18 12.00 -3.68
N THR A 150 -2.84 10.84 -3.62
CA THR A 150 -2.84 9.97 -2.43
C THR A 150 -1.44 9.43 -2.13
N GLN A 151 -0.71 8.96 -3.16
CA GLN A 151 0.65 8.46 -3.00
C GLN A 151 1.62 9.57 -2.57
N LEU A 152 1.50 10.77 -3.13
CA LEU A 152 2.27 11.93 -2.70
C LEU A 152 1.95 12.29 -1.25
N GLY A 153 0.68 12.28 -0.86
CA GLY A 153 0.24 12.49 0.52
C GLY A 153 0.87 11.50 1.49
N PHE A 154 0.86 10.21 1.16
CA PHE A 154 1.54 9.18 1.97
C PHE A 154 3.03 9.47 2.11
N CYS A 155 3.73 9.74 1.01
CA CYS A 155 5.16 10.09 1.04
C CYS A 155 5.45 11.31 1.92
N CYS A 156 4.63 12.37 1.81
CA CYS A 156 4.78 13.57 2.64
C CYS A 156 4.64 13.26 4.13
N VAL A 157 3.61 12.52 4.53
CA VAL A 157 3.39 12.13 5.94
C VAL A 157 4.54 11.25 6.44
N TYR A 158 5.04 10.32 5.63
CA TYR A 158 6.20 9.51 5.99
C TYR A 158 7.44 10.36 6.28
N PHE A 159 7.71 11.40 5.49
CA PHE A 159 8.88 12.26 5.68
C PHE A 159 8.79 13.12 6.94
N VAL A 160 7.63 13.72 7.21
CA VAL A 160 7.38 14.48 8.44
C VAL A 160 7.56 13.58 9.66
N PHE A 161 6.92 12.42 9.64
CA PHE A 161 7.01 11.45 10.73
C PHE A 161 8.45 10.99 10.96
N LEU A 162 9.19 10.64 9.89
CA LEU A 162 10.59 10.22 10.00
C LEU A 162 11.45 11.32 10.61
N ALA A 163 11.31 12.56 10.15
CA ALA A 163 12.08 13.69 10.65
C ALA A 163 11.83 13.94 12.15
N ASP A 164 10.57 13.92 12.59
CA ASP A 164 10.21 14.13 13.99
C ASP A 164 10.71 13.02 14.91
N ASN A 165 10.67 11.76 14.46
CA ASN A 165 11.21 10.64 15.23
C ASN A 165 12.74 10.69 15.29
N PHE A 166 13.40 11.03 14.18
CA PHE A 166 14.86 11.13 14.15
C PHE A 166 15.39 12.26 15.03
N LYS A 167 14.68 13.41 15.04
CA LYS A 167 14.98 14.52 15.96
C LYS A 167 14.95 14.05 17.42
N GLN A 168 13.88 13.36 17.83
CA GLN A 168 13.76 12.83 19.20
C GLN A 168 14.91 11.86 19.56
N VAL A 169 15.35 11.03 18.61
CA VAL A 169 16.48 10.11 18.82
C VAL A 169 17.80 10.87 19.02
N ILE A 170 18.07 11.90 18.20
CA ILE A 170 19.29 12.72 18.36
C ILE A 170 19.29 13.47 19.69
N GLU A 171 18.16 14.09 20.04
CA GLU A 171 18.03 14.83 21.31
C GLU A 171 18.28 13.91 22.52
N ALA A 172 17.73 12.69 22.50
CA ALA A 172 17.96 11.70 23.56
C ALA A 172 19.43 11.23 23.63
N ALA A 173 20.08 11.01 22.48
CA ALA A 173 21.49 10.61 22.42
C ALA A 173 22.42 11.73 22.94
N ASN A 174 22.14 12.98 22.60
CA ASN A 174 22.90 14.14 23.05
C ASN A 174 22.73 14.40 24.55
N GLY A 175 21.51 14.25 25.08
CA GLY A 175 21.23 14.34 26.53
C GLY A 175 21.94 13.27 27.36
N THR A 176 22.25 12.11 26.75
CA THR A 176 23.02 11.03 27.40
C THR A 176 24.54 11.30 27.37
N THR A 177 25.01 12.16 26.47
CA THR A 177 26.44 12.45 26.25
C THR A 177 26.91 13.70 27.01
N THR A 178 26.02 14.44 27.69
CA THR A 178 26.37 15.66 28.41
C THR A 178 27.08 15.35 29.75
N ASN A 179 28.34 14.93 29.68
CA ASN A 179 29.28 15.09 30.78
C ASN A 179 29.65 16.58 30.88
N CYS A 180 29.34 17.19 32.02
CA CYS A 180 29.54 18.60 32.35
C CYS A 180 31.03 19.01 32.46
N HIS A 181 31.76 19.14 31.34
CA HIS A 181 33.10 19.72 31.44
C HIS A 181 33.45 20.81 30.43
N ASN A 182 33.03 20.74 29.16
CA ASN A 182 33.39 21.79 28.21
C ASN A 182 32.14 22.38 27.55
N ASN A 183 31.95 23.68 27.75
CA ASN A 183 31.05 24.54 26.98
C ASN A 183 31.59 24.71 25.54
N GLU A 184 31.72 23.60 24.81
CA GLU A 184 31.88 23.62 23.37
C GLU A 184 30.77 22.76 22.77
N THR A 185 29.71 23.46 22.38
CA THR A 185 28.64 22.92 21.56
C THR A 185 29.22 22.49 20.22
N VAL A 186 29.63 21.22 20.11
CA VAL A 186 29.87 20.59 18.82
C VAL A 186 28.51 20.47 18.13
N ILE A 187 28.21 21.49 17.34
CA ILE A 187 27.01 21.63 16.51
C ILE A 187 25.73 21.78 17.35
N LEU A 188 25.65 22.87 18.12
CA LEU A 188 24.37 23.56 18.31
C LEU A 188 23.97 24.09 16.92
N MET A 189 23.35 23.24 16.09
CA MET A 189 22.54 23.77 15.01
C MET A 189 21.50 24.64 15.71
N PRO A 190 21.47 25.95 15.41
CA PRO A 190 20.67 26.91 16.12
C PRO A 190 19.22 26.45 16.08
N THR A 191 18.48 26.77 17.14
CA THR A 191 17.03 26.66 17.27
C THR A 191 16.29 27.18 16.03
N MET A 192 16.20 26.43 14.94
CA MET A 192 15.49 26.85 13.72
C MET A 192 14.89 25.63 13.02
N ASP A 193 13.63 25.41 13.39
CA ASP A 193 12.55 24.75 12.65
C ASP A 193 12.79 23.28 12.21
N SER A 194 11.84 22.39 12.55
CA SER A 194 11.80 20.97 12.11
C SER A 194 12.01 20.79 10.60
N ARG A 195 11.80 21.88 9.85
CA ARG A 195 12.01 22.04 8.41
C ARG A 195 13.44 21.80 7.94
N LEU A 196 14.47 22.12 8.72
CA LEU A 196 15.86 21.89 8.28
C LEU A 196 16.22 20.40 8.29
N TYR A 197 15.72 19.65 9.27
CA TYR A 197 15.83 18.19 9.30
C TYR A 197 15.04 17.54 8.16
N MET A 198 13.82 18.03 7.88
CA MET A 198 13.04 17.57 6.72
C MET A 198 13.78 17.83 5.39
N LEU A 199 14.41 19.00 5.25
CA LEU A 199 15.17 19.38 4.05
C LEU A 199 16.47 18.58 3.89
N ALA A 200 17.14 18.24 5.00
CA ALA A 200 18.36 17.42 5.00
C ALA A 200 18.09 15.93 4.68
N PHE A 201 16.92 15.41 5.06
CA PHE A 201 16.50 14.05 4.70
C PHE A 201 16.02 13.92 3.24
N LEU A 202 15.49 15.00 2.66
CA LEU A 202 15.02 15.04 1.28
C LEU A 202 16.05 14.52 0.26
N PRO A 203 17.34 14.97 0.22
CA PRO A 203 18.33 14.47 -0.72
C PRO A 203 18.68 12.99 -0.49
N PHE A 204 18.74 12.54 0.78
CA PHE A 204 18.99 11.14 1.11
C PHE A 204 17.87 10.24 0.59
N LEU A 205 16.61 10.67 0.73
CA LEU A 205 15.45 9.95 0.24
C LEU A 205 15.33 9.97 -1.29
N VAL A 206 15.68 11.09 -1.95
CA VAL A 206 15.77 11.16 -3.42
C VAL A 206 16.81 10.18 -3.94
N LEU A 207 17.96 10.07 -3.27
CA LEU A 207 19.00 9.09 -3.60
C LEU A 207 18.49 7.65 -3.41
N LEU A 208 17.73 7.40 -2.33
CA LEU A 208 17.10 6.11 -2.05
C LEU A 208 16.05 5.72 -3.12
N VAL A 209 15.27 6.68 -3.62
CA VAL A 209 14.33 6.48 -4.75
C VAL A 209 15.07 6.22 -6.06
N PHE A 210 16.29 6.76 -6.22
CA PHE A 210 17.13 6.53 -7.40
C PHE A 210 17.72 5.11 -7.44
N VAL A 211 17.74 4.39 -6.29
CA VAL A 211 18.13 2.99 -6.23
C VAL A 211 17.05 2.12 -6.89
N ARG A 212 17.26 1.81 -8.18
CA ARG A 212 16.35 0.97 -8.99
C ARG A 212 16.41 -0.52 -8.65
N ASN A 213 17.21 -0.94 -7.67
CA ASN A 213 17.34 -2.36 -7.31
C ASN A 213 16.20 -2.79 -6.37
N LEU A 214 15.05 -3.14 -6.94
CA LEU A 214 13.84 -3.60 -6.23
C LEU A 214 14.11 -4.78 -5.28
N ARG A 215 15.13 -5.61 -5.58
CA ARG A 215 15.50 -6.75 -4.73
C ARG A 215 16.07 -6.32 -3.39
N ALA A 216 16.90 -5.27 -3.37
CA ALA A 216 17.44 -4.74 -2.12
C ALA A 216 16.33 -4.11 -1.27
N LEU A 217 15.43 -3.34 -1.92
CA LEU A 217 14.30 -2.70 -1.25
C LEU A 217 13.35 -3.72 -0.60
N SER A 218 13.15 -4.88 -1.24
CA SER A 218 12.37 -5.98 -0.68
C SER A 218 12.96 -6.51 0.64
N ILE A 219 14.27 -6.73 0.71
CA ILE A 219 14.94 -7.20 1.93
C ILE A 219 14.85 -6.15 3.05
N PHE A 220 15.09 -4.87 2.73
CA PHE A 220 14.90 -3.78 3.70
C PHE A 220 13.47 -3.67 4.19
N SER A 221 12.48 -3.84 3.31
CA SER A 221 11.07 -3.88 3.68
C SER A 221 10.77 -5.05 4.61
N LEU A 222 11.31 -6.24 4.36
CA LEU A 222 11.17 -7.38 5.28
C LEU A 222 11.67 -7.03 6.68
N LEU A 223 12.88 -6.45 6.79
CA LEU A 223 13.46 -6.04 8.07
C LEU A 223 12.60 -4.98 8.75
N ALA A 224 12.18 -3.94 8.02
CA ALA A 224 11.34 -2.86 8.54
C ALA A 224 10.03 -3.39 9.12
N ASN A 225 9.41 -4.37 8.46
CA ASN A 225 8.18 -4.98 8.94
C ASN A 225 8.39 -5.81 10.21
N ILE A 226 9.52 -6.53 10.33
CA ILE A 226 9.87 -7.23 11.58
C ILE A 226 10.04 -6.21 12.71
N THR A 227 10.81 -5.15 12.46
CA THR A 227 10.99 -4.06 13.44
C THR A 227 9.67 -3.42 13.83
N MET A 228 8.75 -3.20 12.89
CA MET A 228 7.43 -2.65 13.18
C MET A 228 6.59 -3.56 14.09
N VAL A 229 6.61 -4.88 13.85
CA VAL A 229 5.95 -5.85 14.73
C VAL A 229 6.55 -5.80 16.14
N VAL A 230 7.88 -5.77 16.25
CA VAL A 230 8.57 -5.65 17.55
C VAL A 230 8.16 -4.35 18.27
N SER A 231 8.11 -3.22 17.57
CA SER A 231 7.66 -1.94 18.14
C SER A 231 6.22 -2.01 18.65
N LEU A 232 5.30 -2.64 17.90
CA LEU A 232 3.92 -2.82 18.35
C LEU A 232 3.82 -3.72 19.58
N VAL A 233 4.60 -4.80 19.64
CA VAL A 233 4.66 -5.67 20.83
C VAL A 233 5.18 -4.91 22.03
N MET A 234 6.23 -4.10 21.88
CA MET A 234 6.75 -3.26 22.97
C MET A 234 5.72 -2.26 23.48
N ILE A 235 5.04 -1.54 22.56
CA ILE A 235 3.98 -0.59 22.93
C ILE A 235 2.85 -1.31 23.68
N TYR A 236 2.42 -2.48 23.20
CA TYR A 236 1.38 -3.27 23.86
C TYR A 236 1.80 -3.71 25.28
N GLN A 237 3.01 -4.23 25.44
CA GLN A 237 3.54 -4.63 26.75
C GLN A 237 3.60 -3.45 27.71
N PHE A 238 4.07 -2.29 27.24
CA PHE A 238 4.09 -1.06 28.03
C PHE A 238 2.69 -0.65 28.50
N ILE A 239 1.70 -0.67 27.60
CA ILE A 239 0.30 -0.36 27.95
C ILE A 239 -0.24 -1.32 29.01
N VAL A 240 0.01 -2.63 28.87
CA VAL A 240 -0.44 -3.65 29.84
C VAL A 240 0.23 -3.47 31.20
N GLN A 241 1.51 -3.11 31.24
CA GLN A 241 2.23 -2.83 32.48
C GLN A 241 1.70 -1.57 33.17
N VAL A 242 1.39 -0.51 32.42
CA VAL A 242 0.83 0.74 32.98
C VAL A 242 -0.59 0.55 33.51
N LEU A 243 -1.36 -0.39 32.94
CA LEU A 243 -2.73 -0.67 33.36
C LEU A 243 -2.83 -1.54 34.63
N ARG A 244 -1.76 -2.28 34.96
CA ARG A 244 -1.69 -3.14 36.16
C ARG A 244 -1.22 -2.35 37.37
#